data_AF-A0AAW1U147-F1
#
_entry.id   AF-A0AAW1U147-F1
#
_cell.length_a   1.000
_cell.length_b   1.000
_cell.length_c   1.000
_cell.angle_alpha   90.00
_cell.angle_beta   90.00
_cell.angle_gamma   90.00
#
_symmetry.space_group_name_H-M   'P 1'
#
loop_
_entity.id
_entity.type
_entity.pdbx_description
1 polymer ?
#
loop_
_entity_poly.entity_id
_entity_poly.type
_entity_poly.pdbx_seq_one_letter_code
_entity_poly.pdbx_strand_id
1 'polypeptide(L)'
;MNVEHMSRKVFKAIFFSVKIGFVAFAMFVGCTGLRLTNMTAPVVQDPKEDMKFYCEYDMGGEELYAVKWYKDDMNSFAGNPNSVEFQVKGVHVDSRRTHCEDSSCTLYLNNLSRTFSSGAYRCEVSSEAPAFRLASQTHNVSIAVLPKQNPHIEGLSENYLIGDFLNISCISGLGDPKPTVSWYINKNPVDNKYIREPTSKTSLIHEEGGVILQRSSLQLHFPLDREVTKNKEFATIEVACIQTVGDLNPAFVPSRVTKKDIVVSSEHRLVKNQKLYGFFSNNVHTTDMNFFLLFFPTCSIICVLIIM
;
A
#
# COMPACT_ATOMS: atom_id res chain seq x y z
N MET A 1 -73.14 -52.66 10.60
CA MET A 1 -72.20 -51.91 11.46
C MET A 1 -71.70 -50.69 10.70
N ASN A 2 -72.32 -49.55 11.03
CA ASN A 2 -72.08 -48.13 10.74
C ASN A 2 -71.04 -47.68 9.69
N VAL A 3 -71.57 -47.29 8.52
CA VAL A 3 -70.94 -46.35 7.57
C VAL A 3 -70.64 -44.98 8.21
N GLU A 4 -71.44 -44.57 9.21
CA GLU A 4 -71.17 -43.36 10.01
C GLU A 4 -69.88 -43.42 10.84
N HIS A 5 -69.44 -44.63 11.22
CA HIS A 5 -68.26 -44.79 12.07
C HIS A 5 -66.95 -44.67 11.26
N MET A 6 -66.99 -45.00 9.97
CA MET A 6 -65.84 -44.90 9.06
C MET A 6 -65.56 -43.44 8.66
N SER A 7 -66.61 -42.64 8.44
CA SER A 7 -66.53 -41.21 8.14
C SER A 7 -65.77 -40.42 9.23
N ARG A 8 -66.10 -40.62 10.51
CA ARG A 8 -65.43 -39.90 11.62
C ARG A 8 -63.94 -40.24 11.76
N LYS A 9 -63.52 -41.48 11.43
CA LYS A 9 -62.10 -41.88 11.47
C LYS A 9 -61.31 -41.27 10.33
N VAL A 10 -61.88 -41.24 9.14
CA VAL A 10 -61.27 -40.61 7.95
C VAL A 10 -61.18 -39.09 8.13
N PHE A 11 -62.22 -38.44 8.64
CA PHE A 11 -62.20 -37.00 8.93
C PHE A 11 -61.17 -36.63 10.01
N LYS A 12 -61.06 -37.43 11.08
CA LYS A 12 -60.00 -37.26 12.10
C LYS A 12 -58.61 -37.45 11.51
N ALA A 13 -58.40 -38.46 10.65
CA ALA A 13 -57.11 -38.72 10.01
C ALA A 13 -56.70 -37.58 9.08
N ILE A 14 -57.61 -37.07 8.24
CA ILE A 14 -57.35 -35.92 7.35
C ILE A 14 -57.04 -34.67 8.17
N PHE A 15 -57.80 -34.37 9.23
CA PHE A 15 -57.50 -33.24 10.13
C PHE A 15 -56.14 -33.40 10.83
N PHE A 16 -55.76 -34.64 11.19
CA PHE A 16 -54.47 -34.92 11.82
C PHE A 16 -53.30 -34.74 10.83
N SER A 17 -53.44 -35.23 9.60
CA SER A 17 -52.46 -35.06 8.52
C SER A 17 -52.30 -33.61 8.08
N VAL A 18 -53.39 -32.84 8.01
CA VAL A 18 -53.36 -31.40 7.72
C VAL A 18 -52.73 -30.61 8.87
N LYS A 19 -53.01 -30.96 10.13
CA LYS A 19 -52.34 -30.36 11.29
C LYS A 19 -50.85 -30.68 11.36
N ILE A 20 -50.45 -31.92 11.07
CA ILE A 20 -49.03 -32.31 10.99
C ILE A 20 -48.33 -31.58 9.84
N GLY A 21 -48.97 -31.47 8.67
CA GLY A 21 -48.47 -30.70 7.54
C GLY A 21 -48.32 -29.21 7.86
N PHE A 22 -49.28 -28.61 8.58
CA PHE A 22 -49.22 -27.20 9.01
C PHE A 22 -48.15 -26.96 10.08
N VAL A 23 -47.98 -27.89 11.03
CA VAL A 23 -46.91 -27.84 12.04
C VAL A 23 -45.53 -28.05 11.39
N ALA A 24 -45.41 -28.95 10.42
CA ALA A 24 -44.18 -29.15 9.66
C ALA A 24 -43.86 -27.94 8.77
N PHE A 25 -44.87 -27.31 8.14
CA PHE A 25 -44.69 -26.08 7.36
C PHE A 25 -44.32 -24.87 8.24
N ALA A 26 -44.89 -24.77 9.45
CA ALA A 26 -44.50 -23.75 10.44
C ALA A 26 -43.08 -23.96 11.00
N MET A 27 -42.59 -25.21 11.05
CA MET A 27 -41.19 -25.50 11.42
C MET A 27 -40.16 -25.11 10.34
N PHE A 28 -40.59 -24.79 9.11
CA PHE A 28 -39.70 -24.31 8.04
C PHE A 28 -39.60 -22.78 7.95
N VAL A 29 -40.36 -22.03 8.76
CA VAL A 29 -40.08 -20.60 8.96
C VAL A 29 -38.85 -20.54 9.87
N GLY A 30 -37.67 -20.58 9.26
CA GLY A 30 -36.40 -20.45 9.96
C GLY A 30 -36.43 -19.19 10.80
N CYS A 31 -36.37 -19.35 12.12
CA CYS A 31 -36.13 -18.24 13.03
C CYS A 31 -34.67 -17.84 12.85
N THR A 32 -34.42 -16.89 11.94
CA THR A 32 -33.12 -16.24 11.81
C THR A 32 -32.88 -15.48 13.12
N GLY A 33 -31.80 -15.77 13.85
CA GLY A 33 -31.47 -15.00 15.05
C GLY A 33 -30.68 -13.74 14.73
N LEU A 34 -30.61 -12.82 15.70
CA LEU A 34 -29.75 -11.65 15.63
C LEU A 34 -28.33 -12.00 15.16
N ARG A 35 -27.85 -11.28 14.15
CA ARG A 35 -26.48 -11.41 13.62
C ARG A 35 -25.97 -10.10 13.05
N LEU A 36 -24.67 -9.87 13.14
CA LEU A 36 -24.01 -8.85 12.33
C LEU A 36 -23.81 -9.41 10.92
N THR A 37 -24.22 -8.64 9.93
CA THR A 37 -24.04 -9.00 8.52
C THR A 37 -22.75 -8.42 7.97
N ASN A 38 -22.35 -7.23 8.42
CA ASN A 38 -21.14 -6.56 7.98
C ASN A 38 -20.64 -5.58 9.03
N MET A 39 -19.32 -5.50 9.20
CA MET A 39 -18.68 -4.39 9.90
C MET A 39 -17.50 -3.92 9.06
N THR A 40 -17.47 -2.63 8.73
CA THR A 40 -16.40 -2.01 7.96
C THR A 40 -15.67 -0.98 8.82
N ALA A 41 -14.34 -1.07 8.83
CA ALA A 41 -13.43 -0.16 9.50
C ALA A 41 -12.13 0.00 8.68
N PRO A 42 -11.47 1.17 8.72
CA PRO A 42 -10.18 1.34 8.04
C PRO A 42 -9.08 0.55 8.75
N VAL A 43 -8.21 -0.12 7.99
CA VAL A 43 -7.03 -0.78 8.57
C VAL A 43 -6.01 0.27 9.03
N VAL A 44 -5.84 1.32 8.22
CA VAL A 44 -5.03 2.49 8.53
C VAL A 44 -5.83 3.75 8.27
N GLN A 45 -5.81 4.68 9.22
CA GLN A 45 -6.51 5.96 9.12
C GLN A 45 -5.52 7.12 9.29
N ASP A 46 -5.58 8.10 8.38
CA ASP A 46 -4.82 9.34 8.51
C ASP A 46 -5.45 10.19 9.64
N PRO A 47 -4.68 10.61 10.66
CA PRO A 47 -5.20 11.43 11.76
C PRO A 47 -5.74 12.81 11.34
N LYS A 48 -5.39 13.30 10.14
CA LYS A 48 -5.89 14.56 9.58
C LYS A 48 -7.30 14.44 9.01
N GLU A 49 -7.81 13.21 8.87
CA GLU A 49 -9.11 12.91 8.32
C GLU A 49 -10.03 12.30 9.39
N ASP A 50 -11.34 12.43 9.19
CA ASP A 50 -12.31 11.78 10.07
C ASP A 50 -12.38 10.27 9.80
N MET A 51 -12.52 9.50 10.87
CA MET A 51 -12.66 8.05 10.80
C MET A 51 -14.13 7.64 10.74
N LYS A 52 -14.48 6.79 9.78
CA LYS A 52 -15.83 6.24 9.64
C LYS A 52 -15.84 4.74 9.94
N PHE A 53 -16.78 4.32 10.78
CA PHE A 53 -17.14 2.92 10.95
C PHE A 53 -18.55 2.69 10.44
N TYR A 54 -18.79 1.47 9.99
CA TYR A 54 -20.10 1.03 9.54
C TYR A 54 -20.40 -0.35 10.09
N CYS A 55 -21.59 -0.54 10.62
CA CYS A 55 -22.04 -1.80 11.23
C CYS A 55 -23.45 -2.10 10.74
N GLU A 56 -23.62 -3.22 10.05
CA GLU A 56 -24.91 -3.72 9.57
C GLU A 56 -25.28 -4.99 10.32
N TYR A 57 -26.57 -5.11 10.59
CA TYR A 57 -27.11 -6.23 11.34
C TYR A 57 -28.49 -6.62 10.85
N ASP A 58 -28.77 -7.91 10.98
CA ASP A 58 -30.07 -8.51 10.74
C ASP A 58 -30.63 -8.92 12.11
N MET A 59 -31.67 -8.22 12.53
CA MET A 59 -32.33 -8.47 13.81
C MET A 59 -33.11 -9.80 13.82
N GLY A 60 -33.34 -10.43 12.66
CA GLY A 60 -33.93 -11.76 12.61
C GLY A 60 -35.38 -11.83 13.11
N GLY A 61 -36.08 -10.70 13.13
CA GLY A 61 -37.43 -10.58 13.71
C GLY A 61 -37.46 -10.26 15.20
N GLU A 62 -36.30 -10.01 15.82
CA GLU A 62 -36.19 -9.45 17.17
C GLU A 62 -36.23 -7.91 17.12
N GLU A 63 -36.56 -7.28 18.25
CA GLU A 63 -36.54 -5.81 18.38
C GLU A 63 -35.14 -5.35 18.81
N LEU A 64 -34.66 -4.25 18.21
CA LEU A 64 -33.37 -3.66 18.54
C LEU A 64 -33.43 -2.98 19.91
N TYR A 65 -32.58 -3.42 20.83
CA TYR A 65 -32.42 -2.74 22.12
C TYR A 65 -31.38 -1.61 22.01
N ALA A 66 -30.16 -1.94 21.60
CA ALA A 66 -29.09 -0.96 21.48
C ALA A 66 -27.96 -1.42 20.55
N VAL A 67 -27.32 -0.43 19.91
CA VAL A 67 -26.01 -0.56 19.27
C VAL A 67 -24.97 0.13 20.14
N LYS A 68 -23.90 -0.57 20.49
CA LYS A 68 -22.80 -0.07 21.31
C LYS A 68 -21.47 -0.21 20.60
N TRP A 69 -20.64 0.82 20.74
CA TRP A 69 -19.28 0.85 20.22
C TRP A 69 -18.31 0.79 21.39
N TYR A 70 -17.31 -0.08 21.29
CA TYR A 70 -16.25 -0.23 22.28
C TYR A 70 -14.89 0.00 21.65
N LYS A 71 -13.96 0.49 22.46
CA LYS A 71 -12.53 0.54 22.13
C LYS A 71 -11.74 -0.23 23.17
N ASP A 72 -10.88 -1.13 22.71
CA ASP A 72 -9.97 -1.96 23.50
C ASP A 72 -10.66 -2.71 24.66
N ASP A 73 -11.91 -3.15 24.44
CA ASP A 73 -12.75 -3.88 25.41
C ASP A 73 -13.04 -3.16 26.74
N MET A 74 -12.68 -1.87 26.89
CA MET A 74 -12.83 -1.16 28.17
C MET A 74 -14.23 -0.55 28.34
N ASN A 75 -14.58 0.43 27.52
CA ASN A 75 -15.80 1.23 27.73
C ASN A 75 -16.61 1.37 26.43
N SER A 76 -17.93 1.31 26.56
CA SER A 76 -18.84 1.67 25.47
C SER A 76 -18.98 3.19 25.33
N PHE A 77 -18.95 3.75 24.11
CA PHE A 77 -19.02 5.20 23.87
C PHE A 77 -20.20 5.61 22.96
N ALA A 78 -21.33 4.89 23.02
CA ALA A 78 -22.37 4.90 21.99
C ALA A 78 -22.99 6.28 21.63
N GLY A 79 -23.35 6.40 20.33
CA GLY A 79 -23.95 7.56 19.66
C GLY A 79 -25.47 7.47 19.47
N ASN A 80 -26.21 7.33 20.56
CA ASN A 80 -27.65 7.61 20.64
C ASN A 80 -27.83 8.85 21.54
N PRO A 81 -28.78 9.78 21.32
CA PRO A 81 -28.89 10.99 22.14
C PRO A 81 -29.15 10.73 23.64
N ASN A 82 -29.61 9.52 23.98
CA ASN A 82 -30.01 9.12 25.32
C ASN A 82 -28.97 8.26 26.06
N SER A 83 -27.81 7.95 25.45
CA SER A 83 -26.75 7.17 26.12
C SER A 83 -25.77 8.07 26.87
N VAL A 84 -25.36 7.63 28.06
CA VAL A 84 -24.26 8.25 28.81
C VAL A 84 -22.97 7.96 28.05
N GLU A 85 -22.40 8.97 27.39
CA GLU A 85 -21.11 8.87 26.72
C GLU A 85 -20.00 8.74 27.76
N PHE A 86 -19.33 7.59 27.80
CA PHE A 86 -18.09 7.46 28.56
C PHE A 86 -16.96 8.09 27.75
N GLN A 87 -16.22 9.01 28.36
CA GLN A 87 -15.04 9.58 27.73
C GLN A 87 -13.97 8.50 27.58
N VAL A 88 -13.75 8.06 26.34
CA VAL A 88 -12.66 7.16 25.97
C VAL A 88 -11.55 8.00 25.35
N LYS A 89 -10.33 7.84 25.86
CA LYS A 89 -9.19 8.64 25.39
C LYS A 89 -8.94 8.39 23.90
N GLY A 90 -8.87 9.47 23.12
CA GLY A 90 -8.68 9.40 21.67
C GLY A 90 -9.94 9.05 20.88
N VAL A 91 -11.11 8.99 21.52
CA VAL A 91 -12.39 8.78 20.86
C VAL A 91 -13.21 10.05 21.01
N HIS A 92 -13.39 10.78 19.92
CA HIS A 92 -14.22 11.98 19.87
C HIS A 92 -15.33 11.74 18.85
N VAL A 93 -16.52 11.41 19.35
CA VAL A 93 -17.67 11.08 18.49
C VAL A 93 -18.22 12.35 17.86
N ASP A 94 -18.45 12.31 16.55
CA ASP A 94 -19.26 13.32 15.87
C ASP A 94 -20.73 12.93 15.93
N SER A 95 -21.42 13.39 16.98
CA SER A 95 -22.83 13.06 17.23
C SER A 95 -23.79 13.65 16.18
N ARG A 96 -23.33 14.56 15.29
CA ARG A 96 -24.17 15.12 14.23
C ARG A 96 -24.22 14.24 12.99
N ARG A 97 -23.12 13.53 12.69
CA ARG A 97 -23.02 12.60 11.55
C ARG A 97 -23.22 11.15 11.95
N THR A 98 -22.94 10.81 13.21
CA THR A 98 -23.20 9.48 13.75
C THR A 98 -24.70 9.24 13.82
N HIS A 99 -25.16 8.14 13.22
CA HIS A 99 -26.57 7.81 13.11
C HIS A 99 -26.74 6.29 13.09
N CYS A 100 -27.70 5.80 13.88
CA CYS A 100 -28.12 4.39 13.87
C CYS A 100 -29.59 4.28 13.44
N GLU A 101 -29.88 3.26 12.65
CA GLU A 101 -31.20 2.87 12.14
C GLU A 101 -31.53 1.45 12.64
N ASP A 102 -32.68 0.90 12.25
CA ASP A 102 -33.11 -0.42 12.73
C ASP A 102 -32.27 -1.59 12.21
N SER A 103 -31.44 -1.39 11.17
CA SER A 103 -30.60 -2.43 10.57
C SER A 103 -29.14 -2.03 10.35
N SER A 104 -28.77 -0.79 10.68
CA SER A 104 -27.39 -0.32 10.50
C SER A 104 -27.03 0.78 11.47
N CYS A 105 -25.74 0.95 11.75
CA CYS A 105 -25.23 2.12 12.44
C CYS A 105 -23.92 2.60 11.84
N THR A 106 -23.86 3.90 11.58
CA THR A 106 -22.66 4.61 11.12
C THR A 106 -22.10 5.46 12.23
N LEU A 107 -20.82 5.26 12.54
CA LEU A 107 -20.09 6.01 13.56
C LEU A 107 -19.01 6.88 12.90
N TYR A 108 -18.94 8.15 13.28
CA TYR A 108 -17.88 9.06 12.88
C TYR A 108 -17.07 9.51 14.08
N LEU A 109 -15.75 9.38 14.00
CA LEU A 109 -14.80 9.90 14.98
C LEU A 109 -13.95 11.01 14.36
N ASN A 110 -13.71 12.08 15.11
CA ASN A 110 -12.87 13.21 14.71
C ASN A 110 -11.68 13.38 15.68
N ASN A 111 -10.81 14.35 15.38
CA ASN A 111 -9.66 14.73 16.23
C ASN A 111 -8.85 13.51 16.67
N LEU A 112 -8.41 12.73 15.67
CA LEU A 112 -7.74 11.46 15.89
C LEU A 112 -6.32 11.69 16.39
N SER A 113 -5.88 10.82 17.30
CA SER A 113 -4.53 10.81 17.83
C SER A 113 -3.87 9.48 17.52
N ARG A 114 -2.64 9.52 17.00
CA ARG A 114 -1.86 8.31 16.75
C ARG A 114 -1.77 7.40 17.98
N THR A 115 -1.47 8.00 19.14
CA THR A 115 -1.21 7.29 20.39
C THR A 115 -2.48 6.74 21.03
N PHE A 116 -3.61 7.42 20.88
CA PHE A 116 -4.82 7.11 21.66
C PHE A 116 -5.98 6.56 20.83
N SER A 117 -6.05 6.90 19.54
CA SER A 117 -7.14 6.48 18.66
C SER A 117 -6.85 5.17 17.92
N SER A 118 -5.60 4.67 17.93
CA SER A 118 -5.29 3.31 17.46
C SER A 118 -5.82 2.27 18.46
N GLY A 119 -6.28 1.11 17.98
CA GLY A 119 -6.76 0.03 18.84
C GLY A 119 -7.82 -0.85 18.19
N ALA A 120 -8.41 -1.73 19.00
CA ALA A 120 -9.48 -2.62 18.61
C ALA A 120 -10.83 -1.92 18.81
N TYR A 121 -11.61 -1.78 17.75
CA TYR A 121 -12.97 -1.22 17.78
C TYR A 121 -13.99 -2.32 17.59
N ARG A 122 -14.96 -2.43 18.50
CA ARG A 122 -16.04 -3.43 18.44
C ARG A 122 -17.40 -2.77 18.28
N CYS A 123 -18.17 -3.21 17.29
CA CYS A 123 -19.61 -2.96 17.23
C CYS A 123 -20.33 -4.12 17.91
N GLU A 124 -21.27 -3.81 18.81
CA GLU A 124 -22.10 -4.79 19.52
C GLU A 124 -23.56 -4.37 19.39
N VAL A 125 -24.38 -5.30 18.92
CA VAL A 125 -25.82 -5.12 18.73
C VAL A 125 -26.53 -6.04 19.70
N SER A 126 -27.58 -5.52 20.34
CA SER A 126 -28.35 -6.22 21.36
C SER A 126 -29.84 -6.22 21.04
N SER A 127 -30.51 -7.35 21.28
CA SER A 127 -31.97 -7.45 21.16
C SER A 127 -32.67 -7.10 22.48
N GLU A 128 -33.95 -6.75 22.39
CA GLU A 128 -34.81 -6.50 23.56
C GLU A 128 -35.17 -7.81 24.30
N ALA A 129 -35.76 -7.65 25.49
CA ALA A 129 -36.40 -8.71 26.24
C ALA A 129 -37.39 -9.52 25.37
N PRO A 130 -37.52 -10.85 25.58
CA PRO A 130 -36.91 -11.65 26.65
C PRO A 130 -35.58 -12.30 26.25
N ALA A 131 -35.17 -12.21 24.98
CA ALA A 131 -34.07 -13.01 24.45
C ALA A 131 -32.70 -12.40 24.76
N PHE A 132 -32.60 -11.06 24.84
CA PHE A 132 -31.37 -10.31 25.12
C PHE A 132 -30.14 -10.84 24.35
N ARG A 133 -30.32 -11.16 23.07
CA ARG A 133 -29.25 -11.69 22.25
C ARG A 133 -28.23 -10.61 21.97
N LEU A 134 -26.99 -11.05 21.78
CA LEU A 134 -25.85 -10.19 21.48
C LEU A 134 -25.14 -10.72 20.25
N ALA A 135 -24.83 -9.82 19.33
CA ALA A 135 -23.92 -10.09 18.22
C ALA A 135 -22.88 -8.97 18.17
N SER A 136 -21.63 -9.32 17.88
CA SER A 136 -20.56 -8.32 17.81
C SER A 136 -19.45 -8.72 16.84
N GLN A 137 -18.74 -7.72 16.35
CA GLN A 137 -17.57 -7.87 15.48
C GLN A 137 -16.54 -6.81 15.86
N THR A 138 -15.26 -7.17 15.74
CA THR A 138 -14.14 -6.31 16.14
C THR A 138 -13.17 -6.10 14.98
N HIS A 139 -12.70 -4.87 14.80
CA HIS A 139 -11.67 -4.50 13.84
C HIS A 139 -10.54 -3.72 14.50
N ASN A 140 -9.30 -4.04 14.13
CA ASN A 140 -8.12 -3.30 14.57
C ASN A 140 -7.84 -2.15 13.61
N VAL A 141 -7.68 -0.95 14.16
CA VAL A 141 -7.35 0.26 13.42
C VAL A 141 -6.00 0.79 13.88
N SER A 142 -5.14 1.11 12.91
CA SER A 142 -3.89 1.83 13.16
C SER A 142 -3.99 3.25 12.64
N ILE A 143 -3.63 4.23 13.47
CA ILE A 143 -3.57 5.62 13.02
C ILE A 143 -2.16 5.94 12.54
N ALA A 144 -2.01 6.32 11.28
CA ALA A 144 -0.72 6.68 10.71
C ALA A 144 -0.86 7.57 9.47
N VAL A 145 0.10 8.46 9.27
CA VAL A 145 0.29 9.18 8.00
C VAL A 145 1.31 8.41 7.16
N LEU A 146 0.83 7.81 6.07
CA LEU A 146 1.67 7.07 5.14
C LEU A 146 2.38 8.01 4.15
N PRO A 147 3.67 7.78 3.83
CA PRO A 147 4.36 8.48 2.78
C PRO A 147 3.62 8.41 1.44
N LYS A 148 3.45 9.57 0.81
CA LYS A 148 2.83 9.68 -0.52
C LYS A 148 3.79 9.27 -1.65
N GLN A 149 5.10 9.46 -1.44
CA GLN A 149 6.15 9.19 -2.42
C GLN A 149 7.02 7.98 -2.04
N ASN A 150 7.64 7.35 -3.03
CA ASN A 150 8.67 6.33 -2.83
C ASN A 150 9.94 6.94 -2.22
N PRO A 151 10.80 6.13 -1.58
CA PRO A 151 12.05 6.63 -1.04
C PRO A 151 12.98 7.10 -2.17
N HIS A 152 13.85 8.06 -1.89
CA HIS A 152 14.80 8.58 -2.85
C HIS A 152 16.22 8.09 -2.54
N ILE A 153 16.99 7.71 -3.57
CA ILE A 153 18.38 7.27 -3.44
C ILE A 153 19.28 8.38 -3.98
N GLU A 154 20.15 8.92 -3.12
CA GLU A 154 21.15 9.94 -3.44
C GLU A 154 22.56 9.35 -3.52
N GLY A 155 23.41 9.94 -4.36
CA GLY A 155 24.84 9.57 -4.50
C GLY A 155 25.13 8.36 -5.40
N LEU A 156 24.12 7.83 -6.10
CA LEU A 156 24.27 6.66 -6.97
C LEU A 156 24.80 7.04 -8.36
N SER A 157 25.84 6.35 -8.82
CA SER A 157 26.36 6.38 -10.19
C SER A 157 25.77 5.23 -11.01
N GLU A 158 25.68 5.38 -12.33
CA GLU A 158 25.25 4.29 -13.21
C GLU A 158 26.35 3.23 -13.42
N ASN A 159 27.61 3.63 -13.34
CA ASN A 159 28.77 2.78 -13.61
C ASN A 159 29.77 2.82 -12.45
N TYR A 160 30.30 1.66 -12.09
CA TYR A 160 31.30 1.44 -11.05
C TYR A 160 32.36 0.44 -11.52
N LEU A 161 33.49 0.43 -10.84
CA LEU A 161 34.55 -0.55 -11.01
C LEU A 161 34.55 -1.58 -9.88
N ILE A 162 35.04 -2.78 -10.19
CA ILE A 162 35.33 -3.77 -9.15
C ILE A 162 36.40 -3.18 -8.21
N GLY A 163 36.11 -3.15 -6.92
CA GLY A 163 36.91 -2.50 -5.87
C GLY A 163 36.34 -1.16 -5.40
N ASP A 164 35.35 -0.59 -6.09
CA ASP A 164 34.67 0.64 -5.64
C ASP A 164 33.78 0.38 -4.42
N PHE A 165 33.29 1.47 -3.84
CA PHE A 165 32.30 1.45 -2.76
C PHE A 165 31.01 2.18 -3.19
N LEU A 166 29.87 1.57 -2.90
CA LEU A 166 28.58 2.26 -2.91
C LEU A 166 28.49 3.13 -1.66
N ASN A 167 28.65 4.43 -1.86
CA ASN A 167 28.50 5.47 -0.85
C ASN A 167 27.22 6.26 -1.13
N ILE A 168 26.08 5.68 -0.77
CA ILE A 168 24.76 6.20 -1.15
C ILE A 168 23.87 6.39 0.06
N SER A 169 22.90 7.28 -0.06
CA SER A 169 21.94 7.57 1.01
C SER A 169 20.52 7.31 0.52
N CYS A 170 19.74 6.58 1.30
CA CYS A 170 18.32 6.43 1.03
C CYS A 170 17.54 7.34 1.96
N ILE A 171 16.63 8.13 1.41
CA ILE A 171 15.81 9.10 2.12
C ILE A 171 14.35 8.69 1.97
N SER A 172 13.65 8.54 3.10
CA SER A 172 12.23 8.23 3.07
C SER A 172 11.37 9.43 2.68
N GLY A 173 10.12 9.15 2.27
CA GLY A 173 9.07 10.16 2.30
C GLY A 173 8.71 10.60 3.73
N LEU A 174 7.86 11.62 3.84
CA LEU A 174 7.32 12.10 5.12
C LEU A 174 6.21 11.17 5.63
N GLY A 175 6.23 10.84 6.91
CA GLY A 175 5.17 10.07 7.57
C GLY A 175 5.16 10.23 9.09
N ASP A 176 4.08 9.76 9.72
CA ASP A 176 3.93 9.62 11.17
C ASP A 176 3.32 8.25 11.48
N PRO A 177 4.01 7.33 12.18
CA PRO A 177 5.34 7.49 12.75
C PRO A 177 6.43 7.69 11.69
N LYS A 178 7.60 8.17 12.11
CA LYS A 178 8.77 8.33 11.23
C LYS A 178 9.01 7.04 10.44
N PRO A 179 8.98 7.08 9.10
CA PRO A 179 9.24 5.90 8.30
C PRO A 179 10.64 5.36 8.55
N THR A 180 10.83 4.06 8.45
CA THR A 180 12.14 3.40 8.47
C THR A 180 12.50 2.98 7.06
N VAL A 181 13.80 2.96 6.75
CA VAL A 181 14.33 2.56 5.44
C VAL A 181 15.29 1.38 5.60
N SER A 182 15.41 0.56 4.56
CA SER A 182 16.28 -0.61 4.56
C SER A 182 16.85 -0.86 3.17
N TRP A 183 18.10 -1.30 3.12
CA TRP A 183 18.84 -1.56 1.90
C TRP A 183 18.85 -3.03 1.53
N TYR A 184 18.72 -3.30 0.23
CA TYR A 184 18.83 -4.61 -0.38
C TYR A 184 19.73 -4.55 -1.61
N ILE A 185 20.59 -5.55 -1.75
CA ILE A 185 21.46 -5.74 -2.92
C ILE A 185 21.12 -7.09 -3.54
N ASN A 186 20.73 -7.10 -4.81
CA ASN A 186 20.29 -8.30 -5.53
C ASN A 186 19.23 -9.10 -4.75
N LYS A 187 18.25 -8.39 -4.17
CA LYS A 187 17.15 -8.92 -3.34
C LYS A 187 17.57 -9.47 -1.97
N ASN A 188 18.85 -9.42 -1.60
CA ASN A 188 19.31 -9.83 -0.27
C ASN A 188 19.43 -8.61 0.65
N PRO A 189 18.99 -8.71 1.92
CA PRO A 189 19.16 -7.62 2.88
C PRO A 189 20.65 -7.36 3.14
N VAL A 190 21.01 -6.09 3.24
CA VAL A 190 22.39 -5.68 3.54
C VAL A 190 22.68 -5.84 5.03
N ASP A 191 23.87 -6.35 5.36
CA ASP A 191 24.37 -6.48 6.73
C ASP A 191 24.61 -5.10 7.36
N ASN A 192 24.23 -4.95 8.64
CA ASN A 192 24.40 -3.74 9.44
C ASN A 192 25.83 -3.20 9.46
N LYS A 193 26.87 -4.02 9.25
CA LYS A 193 28.27 -3.56 9.17
C LYS A 193 28.54 -2.59 8.01
N TYR A 194 27.71 -2.62 6.96
CA TYR A 194 27.79 -1.71 5.82
C TYR A 194 26.84 -0.51 5.94
N ILE A 195 26.05 -0.47 7.01
CA ILE A 195 25.07 0.57 7.26
C ILE A 195 25.67 1.63 8.17
N ARG A 196 25.44 2.90 7.83
CA ARG A 196 25.85 4.03 8.66
C ARG A 196 24.61 4.84 9.02
N GLU A 197 24.42 5.03 10.31
CA GLU A 197 23.39 5.93 10.82
C GLU A 197 23.75 7.38 10.46
N PRO A 198 22.78 8.21 10.06
CA PRO A 198 23.05 9.62 9.76
C PRO A 198 23.62 10.35 10.98
N THR A 199 24.74 11.02 10.81
CA THR A 199 25.39 11.81 11.89
C THR A 199 24.54 13.00 12.33
N SER A 200 23.61 13.48 11.49
CA SER A 200 22.70 14.59 11.83
C SER A 200 21.29 14.08 12.14
N LYS A 201 20.80 14.45 13.32
CA LYS A 201 19.37 14.35 13.69
C LYS A 201 18.53 15.41 12.98
N THR A 202 18.78 15.69 11.70
CA THR A 202 17.94 16.63 10.95
C THR A 202 16.73 15.86 10.42
N SER A 203 15.88 15.38 11.34
CA SER A 203 14.50 15.05 10.98
C SER A 203 13.87 16.36 10.53
N LEU A 204 13.65 16.52 9.23
CA LEU A 204 12.76 17.57 8.75
C LEU A 204 11.41 17.32 9.41
N ILE A 205 11.07 18.18 10.37
CA ILE A 205 9.78 18.23 11.03
C ILE A 205 8.91 19.07 10.12
N HIS A 206 7.90 18.45 9.52
CA HIS A 206 6.90 19.14 8.72
C HIS A 206 5.55 19.01 9.41
N GLU A 207 4.95 20.13 9.79
CA GLU A 207 3.61 20.13 10.34
C GLU A 207 2.58 20.25 9.21
N GLU A 208 1.74 19.24 9.06
CA GLU A 208 0.63 19.23 8.10
C GLU A 208 -0.64 18.89 8.89
N GLY A 209 -1.64 19.76 8.88
CA GLY A 209 -2.92 19.52 9.58
C GLY A 209 -2.78 19.30 11.10
N GLY A 210 -1.78 19.90 11.74
CA GLY A 210 -1.52 19.72 13.19
C GLY A 210 -0.77 18.44 13.56
N VAL A 211 -0.26 17.69 12.57
CA VAL A 211 0.50 16.45 12.77
C VAL A 211 1.95 16.67 12.36
N ILE A 212 2.88 16.27 13.23
CA ILE A 212 4.32 16.31 12.97
C ILE A 212 4.71 15.12 12.10
N LEU A 213 5.10 15.40 10.86
CA LEU A 213 5.64 14.42 9.93
C LEU A 213 7.16 14.42 9.98
N GLN A 214 7.74 13.23 9.85
CA GLN A 214 9.18 13.03 9.88
C GLN A 214 9.63 12.18 8.70
N ARG A 215 10.90 12.30 8.33
CA ARG A 215 11.58 11.39 7.39
C ARG A 215 12.79 10.76 8.04
N SER A 216 13.20 9.61 7.54
CA SER A 216 14.46 8.96 7.86
C SER A 216 15.43 9.03 6.69
N SER A 217 16.71 8.86 7.00
CA SER A 217 17.76 8.63 6.02
C SER A 217 18.62 7.47 6.50
N LEU A 218 19.15 6.66 5.59
CA LEU A 218 20.07 5.57 5.91
C LEU A 218 21.18 5.51 4.88
N GLN A 219 22.42 5.64 5.36
CA GLN A 219 23.58 5.62 4.49
C GLN A 219 24.11 4.19 4.34
N LEU A 220 24.47 3.85 3.11
CA LEU A 220 25.10 2.60 2.72
C LEU A 220 26.55 2.88 2.35
N HIS A 221 27.45 2.05 2.89
CA HIS A 221 28.86 1.98 2.54
C HIS A 221 29.21 0.52 2.22
N PHE A 222 29.02 0.11 0.97
CA PHE A 222 29.07 -1.29 0.56
C PHE A 222 30.16 -1.54 -0.50
N PRO A 223 31.11 -2.47 -0.27
CA PRO A 223 32.18 -2.77 -1.22
C PRO A 223 31.64 -3.53 -2.44
N LEU A 224 32.07 -3.14 -3.64
CA LEU A 224 31.77 -3.81 -4.89
C LEU A 224 32.90 -4.77 -5.26
N ASP A 225 32.94 -5.93 -4.61
CA ASP A 225 33.99 -6.93 -4.79
C ASP A 225 33.63 -8.01 -5.85
N ARG A 226 34.56 -8.96 -6.01
CA ARG A 226 34.38 -10.10 -6.92
C ARG A 226 33.31 -11.08 -6.47
N GLU A 227 32.99 -11.15 -5.18
CA GLU A 227 31.96 -12.04 -4.66
C GLU A 227 30.57 -11.53 -5.08
N VAL A 228 30.32 -10.23 -4.91
CA VAL A 228 29.07 -9.58 -5.29
C VAL A 228 28.83 -9.66 -6.80
N THR A 229 29.88 -9.50 -7.61
CA THR A 229 29.81 -9.64 -9.07
C THR A 229 29.83 -11.09 -9.56
N LYS A 230 29.94 -12.07 -8.65
CA LYS A 230 30.07 -13.51 -8.96
C LYS A 230 31.21 -13.80 -9.93
N ASN A 231 32.35 -13.12 -9.75
CA ASN A 231 33.55 -13.18 -10.59
C ASN A 231 33.32 -12.84 -12.07
N LYS A 232 32.25 -12.08 -12.39
CA LYS A 232 32.01 -11.61 -13.76
C LYS A 232 32.81 -10.33 -14.03
N GLU A 233 33.36 -10.22 -15.23
CA GLU A 233 33.98 -8.98 -15.72
C GLU A 233 32.98 -7.83 -15.86
N PHE A 234 31.71 -8.17 -16.12
CA PHE A 234 30.59 -7.25 -16.20
C PHE A 234 29.40 -7.82 -15.44
N ALA A 235 28.91 -7.08 -14.45
CA ALA A 235 27.76 -7.46 -13.65
C ALA A 235 26.79 -6.28 -13.51
N THR A 236 25.49 -6.58 -13.63
CA THR A 236 24.42 -5.65 -13.24
C THR A 236 23.98 -5.99 -11.82
N ILE A 237 23.95 -4.98 -10.95
CA ILE A 237 23.56 -5.13 -9.55
C ILE A 237 22.28 -4.32 -9.32
N GLU A 238 21.23 -4.97 -8.81
CA GLU A 238 20.01 -4.29 -8.38
C GLU A 238 20.22 -3.76 -6.95
N VAL A 239 20.21 -2.45 -6.80
CA VAL A 239 20.18 -1.76 -5.52
C VAL A 239 18.74 -1.35 -5.23
N ALA A 240 18.20 -1.80 -4.10
CA ALA A 240 16.85 -1.46 -3.69
C ALA A 240 16.84 -0.81 -2.30
N CYS A 241 16.10 0.30 -2.18
CA CYS A 241 15.72 0.86 -0.91
C CYS A 241 14.23 0.68 -0.68
N ILE A 242 13.87 0.11 0.46
CA ILE A 242 12.50 -0.11 0.91
C ILE A 242 12.22 0.82 2.08
N GLN A 243 11.06 1.47 2.10
CA GLN A 243 10.58 2.23 3.26
C GLN A 243 9.28 1.62 3.82
N THR A 244 9.18 1.59 5.15
CA THR A 244 8.02 1.11 5.91
C THR A 244 7.61 2.11 6.99
N VAL A 245 6.38 2.03 7.47
CA VAL A 245 5.83 2.93 8.49
C VAL A 245 5.30 2.12 9.65
N GLY A 246 5.90 2.31 10.83
CA GLY A 246 5.55 1.56 12.03
C GLY A 246 5.59 0.05 11.84
N ASP A 247 4.85 -0.67 12.69
CA ASP A 247 4.70 -2.13 12.62
C ASP A 247 3.43 -2.52 11.84
N LEU A 248 3.14 -1.80 10.75
CA LEU A 248 1.97 -2.08 9.92
C LEU A 248 2.19 -3.34 9.10
N ASN A 249 1.18 -4.21 9.04
CA ASN A 249 1.26 -5.45 8.28
C ASN A 249 1.36 -5.16 6.77
N PRO A 250 2.44 -5.62 6.09
CA PRO A 250 2.66 -5.37 4.67
C PRO A 250 1.56 -5.89 3.74
N ALA A 251 0.77 -6.88 4.18
CA ALA A 251 -0.35 -7.41 3.40
C ALA A 251 -1.46 -6.37 3.18
N PHE A 252 -1.63 -5.45 4.13
CA PHE A 252 -2.63 -4.38 4.04
C PHE A 252 -2.00 -3.05 3.59
N VAL A 253 -0.74 -2.81 3.94
CA VAL A 253 -0.02 -1.57 3.65
C VAL A 253 1.28 -1.92 2.91
N PRO A 254 1.27 -1.97 1.57
CA PRO A 254 2.45 -2.36 0.82
C PRO A 254 3.60 -1.38 1.05
N SER A 255 4.79 -1.93 1.30
CA SER A 255 6.00 -1.13 1.45
C SER A 255 6.31 -0.41 0.14
N ARG A 256 6.80 0.83 0.24
CA ARG A 256 7.22 1.61 -0.94
C ARG A 256 8.68 1.33 -1.22
N VAL A 257 9.01 1.12 -2.50
CA VAL A 257 10.33 0.65 -2.91
C VAL A 257 10.86 1.50 -4.06
N THR A 258 12.15 1.79 -4.02
CA THR A 258 12.91 2.34 -5.14
C THR A 258 14.02 1.39 -5.49
N LYS A 259 14.04 0.95 -6.75
CA LYS A 259 15.05 0.05 -7.30
C LYS A 259 15.86 0.76 -8.37
N LYS A 260 17.16 0.50 -8.40
CA LYS A 260 18.10 1.02 -9.39
C LYS A 260 19.10 -0.05 -9.75
N ASP A 261 19.33 -0.22 -11.04
CA ASP A 261 20.36 -1.10 -11.56
C ASP A 261 21.63 -0.29 -11.81
N ILE A 262 22.76 -0.82 -11.35
CA ILE A 262 24.09 -0.28 -11.62
C ILE A 262 24.92 -1.30 -12.40
N VAL A 263 25.88 -0.82 -13.17
CA VAL A 263 26.83 -1.65 -13.90
C VAL A 263 28.18 -1.61 -13.19
N VAL A 264 28.73 -2.79 -12.89
CA VAL A 264 30.07 -2.94 -12.32
C VAL A 264 30.96 -3.65 -13.34
N SER A 265 32.12 -3.06 -13.66
CA SER A 265 33.09 -3.63 -14.60
C SER A 265 34.49 -3.80 -14.00
N SER A 266 35.24 -4.77 -14.49
CA SER A 266 36.65 -4.98 -14.10
C SER A 266 37.61 -3.98 -14.74
N GLU A 267 37.21 -3.31 -15.83
CA GLU A 267 38.02 -2.33 -16.56
C GLU A 267 37.30 -0.99 -16.69
N HIS A 268 38.08 0.09 -16.79
CA HIS A 268 37.55 1.37 -17.24
C HIS A 268 37.00 1.20 -18.65
N ARG A 269 35.71 1.51 -18.84
CA ARG A 269 35.11 1.68 -20.16
C ARG A 269 35.73 2.93 -20.80
N LEU A 270 36.95 2.81 -21.34
CA LEU A 270 37.50 3.81 -22.24
C LEU A 270 36.48 3.93 -23.37
N VAL A 271 35.82 5.09 -23.45
CA VAL A 271 34.95 5.43 -24.57
C VAL A 271 35.85 5.37 -25.82
N LYS A 272 35.76 4.29 -26.60
CA LYS A 272 36.46 4.14 -27.87
C LYS A 272 35.82 5.06 -28.91
N ASN A 273 35.98 6.36 -28.74
CA ASN A 273 35.75 7.34 -29.80
C ASN A 273 37.07 7.54 -30.55
N GLN A 274 37.49 6.53 -31.32
CA GLN A 274 38.49 6.72 -32.38
C GLN A 274 37.96 6.13 -33.68
N LYS A 275 37.23 6.95 -34.44
CA LYS A 275 37.31 6.90 -35.90
C LYS A 275 38.53 7.74 -36.31
N LEU A 276 39.72 7.15 -36.23
CA LEU A 276 40.84 7.59 -37.06
C LEU A 276 40.77 6.77 -38.35
N TYR A 277 40.21 7.35 -39.41
CA TYR A 277 40.42 6.85 -40.76
C TYR A 277 41.86 7.20 -41.16
N GLY A 278 42.78 6.25 -40.99
CA GLY A 278 44.07 6.22 -41.65
C GLY A 278 44.07 5.10 -42.67
N PHE A 279 43.74 5.41 -43.93
CA PHE A 279 43.99 4.51 -45.05
C PHE A 279 45.30 4.92 -45.71
N PHE A 280 46.33 4.10 -45.51
CA PHE A 280 47.46 3.98 -46.41
C PHE A 280 47.56 2.52 -46.83
N SER A 281 48.14 2.30 -48.02
CA SER A 281 48.51 1.02 -48.66
C SER A 281 47.50 0.62 -49.77
N ASN A 282 47.84 0.48 -51.05
CA ASN A 282 49.12 0.41 -51.78
C ASN A 282 48.87 0.80 -53.24
N ASN A 283 49.90 1.33 -53.93
CA ASN A 283 50.45 0.64 -55.10
C ASN A 283 51.82 1.20 -55.49
N VAL A 284 52.77 0.28 -55.55
CA VAL A 284 54.09 0.43 -56.16
C VAL A 284 53.91 0.43 -57.67
N HIS A 285 54.46 1.43 -58.36
CA HIS A 285 55.03 1.24 -59.69
C HIS A 285 56.11 2.31 -59.94
N THR A 286 57.33 1.84 -60.09
CA THR A 286 58.49 2.55 -60.65
C THR A 286 58.33 2.68 -62.17
N THR A 287 58.60 3.86 -62.74
CA THR A 287 59.63 4.13 -63.78
C THR A 287 59.61 5.60 -64.26
N ASP A 288 60.80 6.04 -64.64
CA ASP A 288 61.32 7.31 -65.14
C ASP A 288 60.63 8.02 -66.35
N MET A 289 61.11 9.26 -66.57
CA MET A 289 61.21 10.07 -67.81
C MET A 289 60.17 11.17 -68.12
N ASN A 290 60.61 12.41 -67.83
CA ASN A 290 60.73 13.60 -68.71
C ASN A 290 59.67 13.97 -69.79
N PHE A 291 59.51 15.30 -69.87
CA PHE A 291 59.29 16.16 -71.05
C PHE A 291 57.85 16.61 -71.43
N PHE A 292 57.71 17.94 -71.37
CA PHE A 292 57.10 18.86 -72.36
C PHE A 292 55.57 19.04 -72.48
N LEU A 293 55.16 20.23 -72.03
CA LEU A 293 54.55 21.31 -72.82
C LEU A 293 53.13 21.19 -73.42
N LEU A 294 52.35 22.24 -73.08
CA LEU A 294 51.31 22.94 -73.84
C LEU A 294 49.92 22.29 -73.95
N PHE A 295 48.89 22.95 -73.42
CA PHE A 295 48.10 23.97 -74.13
C PHE A 295 46.91 24.39 -73.24
N PHE A 296 46.79 25.69 -72.98
CA PHE A 296 45.50 26.30 -72.68
C PHE A 296 44.60 26.22 -73.93
N PRO A 297 43.28 26.19 -73.75
CA PRO A 297 42.56 27.32 -74.29
C PRO A 297 41.58 27.94 -73.29
N THR A 298 41.62 29.27 -73.32
CA THR A 298 40.59 30.20 -72.90
C THR A 298 39.27 29.94 -73.64
N CYS A 299 38.11 30.07 -72.98
CA CYS A 299 37.13 31.11 -73.30
C CYS A 299 35.92 31.08 -72.36
N SER A 300 35.51 32.30 -72.01
CA SER A 300 34.35 32.80 -71.29
C SER A 300 32.98 32.31 -71.81
N ILE A 301 31.93 32.34 -70.98
CA ILE A 301 30.80 33.29 -71.09
C ILE A 301 29.70 32.98 -70.06
N ILE A 302 29.19 34.07 -69.50
CA ILE A 302 28.05 34.27 -68.60
C ILE A 302 26.73 34.25 -69.39
N CYS A 303 25.66 33.63 -68.86
CA CYS A 303 24.22 34.00 -69.02
C CYS A 303 23.38 32.96 -68.24
N VAL A 304 22.70 33.31 -67.13
CA VAL A 304 21.37 33.95 -66.98
C VAL A 304 20.22 33.20 -67.69
N LEU A 305 19.32 32.59 -66.90
CA LEU A 305 17.86 32.45 -67.09
C LEU A 305 17.32 31.94 -65.71
N ILE A 306 16.51 32.62 -64.89
CA ILE A 306 15.19 33.27 -65.04
C ILE A 306 14.05 32.28 -65.36
N ILE A 307 13.19 32.11 -64.35
CA ILE A 307 11.76 31.70 -64.34
C ILE A 307 11.43 30.21 -64.54
N MET A 308 11.04 29.54 -63.45
CA MET A 308 9.62 29.39 -63.04
C MET A 308 9.49 29.49 -61.53
#